data_AF-A0A519CNR3-F1
#
_entry.id   AF-A0A519CNR3-F1
#
_cell.length_a   1.000
_cell.length_b   1.000
_cell.length_c   1.000
_cell.angle_alpha   90.00
_cell.angle_beta   90.00
_cell.angle_gamma   90.00
#
_symmetry.space_group_name_H-M   'P 1'
#
loop_
_entity.id
_entity.type
_entity.pdbx_description
1 polymer ?
#
loop_
_entity_poly.entity_id
_entity_poly.type
_entity_poly.pdbx_seq_one_letter_code
_entity_poly.pdbx_strand_id
1 'polypeptide(L)' 'KQGLFLPGTHIPIKKPESIKETKPDYVVILSWNFKDEIIQQMNYIRDWGGKFVVLHPKIEIF' A
#
# COMPACT_ATOMS: atom_id res chain seq x y z
N LYS A 1 16.06 1.70 5.30
CA LYS A 1 16.20 2.56 4.10
C LYS A 1 14.98 3.49 4.01
N GLN A 2 14.91 4.50 4.89
CA GLN A 2 13.82 5.49 4.90
C GLN A 2 14.35 6.77 4.26
N GLY A 3 13.55 7.44 3.41
CA GLY A 3 13.96 8.66 2.70
C GLY A 3 14.59 8.46 1.31
N LEU A 4 14.50 7.25 0.74
CA LEU A 4 14.91 6.98 -0.64
C LEU A 4 13.68 7.02 -1.56
N PHE A 5 13.92 7.45 -2.80
CA PHE A 5 12.93 7.42 -3.86
C PHE A 5 13.11 6.15 -4.68
N LEU A 6 12.01 5.55 -5.15
CA LEU A 6 12.09 4.48 -6.13
C LEU A 6 12.81 5.00 -7.39
N PRO A 7 13.91 4.35 -7.83
CA PRO A 7 14.65 4.80 -9.00
C PRO A 7 13.76 4.70 -10.23
N GLY A 8 13.65 5.78 -10.99
CA GLY A 8 12.82 5.89 -12.20
C GLY A 8 11.45 6.53 -12.01
N THR A 9 10.76 6.30 -10.88
CA THR A 9 9.38 6.83 -10.68
C THR A 9 9.30 7.93 -9.62
N HIS A 10 10.37 8.18 -8.86
CA HIS A 10 10.40 9.21 -7.81
C HIS A 10 9.31 9.05 -6.74
N ILE A 11 8.82 7.83 -6.52
CA ILE A 11 7.82 7.58 -5.49
C ILE A 11 8.52 7.64 -4.12
N PRO A 12 8.11 8.52 -3.20
CA PRO A 12 8.70 8.63 -1.87
C PRO A 12 8.35 7.40 -1.04
N ILE A 13 9.36 6.72 -0.50
CA ILE A 13 9.16 5.63 0.46
C ILE A 13 8.80 6.25 1.81
N LYS A 14 7.50 6.37 2.07
CA LYS A 14 6.95 6.87 3.33
C LYS A 14 6.70 5.73 4.32
N LYS A 15 6.61 6.09 5.59
CA LYS A 15 6.18 5.17 6.65
C LYS A 15 4.68 4.87 6.52
N PRO A 16 4.21 3.71 7.01
CA PRO A 16 2.78 3.39 7.06
C PRO A 16 1.95 4.43 7.83
N GLU A 17 2.55 5.19 8.75
CA GLU A 17 1.87 6.28 9.46
C GLU A 17 1.33 7.36 8.50
N SER A 18 2.05 7.67 7.42
CA SER A 18 1.62 8.67 6.43
C SER A 18 0.35 8.25 5.67
N ILE A 19 0.03 6.96 5.63
CA ILE A 19 -1.22 6.48 5.03
C ILE A 19 -2.42 6.99 5.84
N LYS A 20 -2.33 7.07 7.17
CA LYS A 20 -3.42 7.57 8.02
C LYS A 20 -3.69 9.07 7.81
N GLU A 21 -2.64 9.85 7.55
CA GLU A 21 -2.77 11.27 7.24
C GLU A 21 -3.29 11.51 5.82
N THR A 22 -2.76 10.75 4.85
CA THR A 22 -3.09 10.95 3.43
C THR A 22 -4.43 10.31 3.05
N LYS A 23 -4.89 9.30 3.81
CA LYS A 23 -6.11 8.51 3.58
C LYS A 23 -6.32 8.14 2.11
N PRO A 24 -5.43 7.33 1.53
CA PRO A 24 -5.54 6.96 0.12
C PRO A 24 -6.79 6.10 -0.14
N ASP A 25 -7.42 6.32 -1.29
CA ASP A 25 -8.49 5.47 -1.83
C ASP A 25 -7.99 4.09 -2.29
N TYR A 26 -6.75 4.02 -2.81
CA TYR A 26 -6.17 2.79 -3.34
C TYR A 26 -4.74 2.59 -2.85
N VAL A 27 -4.45 1.39 -2.35
CA VAL A 27 -3.13 0.97 -1.89
C VAL A 27 -2.67 -0.21 -2.73
N VAL A 28 -1.68 0.03 -3.58
CA VAL A 28 -1.12 -1.00 -4.46
C VAL A 28 -0.06 -1.80 -3.71
N ILE A 29 -0.29 -3.10 -3.56
CA ILE A 29 0.65 -4.04 -2.99
C ILE A 29 1.53 -4.59 -4.12
N LEU A 30 2.74 -4.04 -4.23
CA LEU A 30 3.73 -4.51 -5.20
C LEU A 30 4.29 -5.90 -4.83
N SER A 31 4.50 -6.14 -3.54
CA SER A 31 5.04 -7.40 -3.02
C SER A 31 3.91 -8.36 -2.65
N TRP A 32 3.32 -9.01 -3.65
CA TRP A 32 2.21 -9.96 -3.50
C TRP A 32 2.47 -11.08 -2.47
N ASN A 33 3.74 -11.46 -2.26
CA ASN A 33 4.16 -12.45 -1.25
C ASN A 33 3.70 -12.09 0.17
N PHE A 34 3.57 -10.79 0.47
CA PHE A 34 3.20 -10.29 1.80
C PHE A 34 1.80 -9.66 1.82
N LYS A 35 0.94 -9.94 0.83
CA LYS A 35 -0.37 -9.29 0.74
C LYS A 35 -1.20 -9.46 2.01
N ASP A 36 -1.27 -10.66 2.57
CA ASP A 36 -2.09 -10.96 3.75
C ASP A 36 -1.56 -10.24 4.98
N GLU A 37 -0.25 -10.26 5.18
CA GLU A 37 0.40 -9.59 6.30
C GLU A 37 0.21 -8.06 6.23
N ILE A 38 0.36 -7.48 5.03
CA ILE A 38 0.14 -6.05 4.78
C ILE A 38 -1.33 -5.68 5.01
N ILE A 39 -2.28 -6.48 4.50
CA ILE A 39 -3.71 -6.24 4.68
C ILE A 39 -4.07 -6.33 6.17
N GLN A 40 -3.50 -7.27 6.93
CA GLN A 40 -3.73 -7.36 8.37
C GLN A 40 -3.13 -6.15 9.12
N GLN A 41 -1.86 -5.82 8.87
CA GLN A 41 -1.22 -4.67 9.50
C GLN A 41 -1.89 -3.34 9.14
N MET A 42 -2.45 -3.24 7.93
CA MET A 42 -3.09 -2.05 7.39
C MET A 42 -4.62 -2.13 7.38
N ASN A 43 -5.24 -3.03 8.14
CA ASN A 43 -6.70 -3.21 8.08
C ASN A 43 -7.49 -1.93 8.40
N TYR A 44 -6.88 -1.00 9.12
CA TYR A 44 -7.41 0.34 9.39
C TYR A 44 -7.69 1.16 8.13
N ILE A 45 -7.08 0.84 6.98
CA ILE A 45 -7.30 1.52 5.69
C ILE A 45 -8.74 1.37 5.21
N ARG A 46 -9.39 0.26 5.55
CA ARG A 46 -10.80 0.02 5.23
C ARG A 46 -11.75 0.93 6.00
N ASP A 47 -11.33 1.48 7.14
CA ASP A 47 -12.15 2.34 8.00
C ASP A 47 -12.60 3.62 7.27
N TRP A 48 -11.74 4.17 6.40
CA TRP A 48 -12.09 5.32 5.55
C TRP A 48 -12.45 4.92 4.11
N GLY A 49 -12.62 3.62 3.83
CA GLY A 49 -12.99 3.13 2.50
C GLY A 49 -11.82 2.91 1.52
N GLY A 50 -10.57 2.92 2.00
CA GLY A 50 -9.42 2.60 1.16
C GLY A 50 -9.41 1.13 0.74
N LYS A 51 -9.01 0.88 -0.51
CA LYS A 51 -8.98 -0.44 -1.16
C LYS A 51 -7.56 -0.93 -1.38
N PHE A 52 -7.34 -2.22 -1.26
CA PHE A 52 -6.05 -2.84 -1.56
C PHE A 52 -6.05 -3.40 -2.97
N VAL A 53 -5.02 -3.09 -3.75
CA VAL A 53 -4.86 -3.58 -5.13
C VAL A 53 -3.65 -4.48 -5.20
N VAL A 54 -3.84 -5.72 -5.62
CA VAL A 54 -2.75 -6.68 -5.85
C VAL A 54 -2.62 -6.89 -7.35
N LEU A 55 -1.42 -6.72 -7.91
CA LEU A 55 -1.21 -6.77 -9.37
C LEU A 55 -0.90 -8.17 -9.91
N HIS A 56 -0.60 -9.15 -9.05
CA HIS A 56 -0.14 -10.48 -9.45
C HIS A 56 -0.84 -11.60 -8.67
N PRO A 57 -1.22 -12.72 -9.30
CA PRO A 57 -1.16 -13.06 -10.73
C PRO A 57 -2.28 -12.45 -11.60
N LYS A 58 -3.35 -11.93 -10.99
CA LYS A 58 -4.38 -11.09 -11.63
C LYS A 58 -4.58 -9.83 -10.79
N ILE A 59 -5.08 -8.77 -11.42
CA ILE A 59 -5.44 -7.54 -10.70
C ILE A 59 -6.66 -7.84 -9.85
N GLU A 60 -6.49 -7.86 -8.53
CA GLU A 60 -7.56 -8.06 -7.55
C GLU A 60 -7.64 -6.84 -6.61
N ILE A 61 -8.86 -6.43 -6.29
CA ILE A 61 -9.15 -5.27 -5.45
C ILE A 61 -9.93 -5.75 -4.22
N PHE A 62 -9.43 -5.45 -3.01
CA PHE A 62 -9.95 -5.89 -1.70
C PHE A 62 -10.14 -4.73 -0.72
#